data_AF-A0AAV3UVR3-F1
#
_entry.id   AF-A0AAV3UVR3-F1
#
_cell.length_a   1.000
_cell.length_b   1.000
_cell.length_c   1.000
_cell.angle_alpha   90.00
_cell.angle_beta   90.00
_cell.angle_gamma   90.00
#
_symmetry.space_group_name_H-M   'P 1'
#
loop_
_entity.id
_entity.type
_entity.pdbx_description
1 polymer ?
#
loop_
_entity_poly.entity_id
_entity_poly.type
_entity_poly.pdbx_seq_one_letter_code
_entity_poly.pdbx_strand_id
1 'polypeptide(L)'
;MKISYLASLSAVMLLTACGGSSSSSDSVEPSPTEPTTPVVEEGAIVGPFSTGTTSEPARVYFDLDTGAALELTVEEAAENSLWDIAFQRTKVYLNTHSDNSVGAFFTDVNSDFYDETGAAVVDSFLNADADSELDDYLAISATDIPEEASFVGDSEESVIGDKFYDYDMTTHVVTANDDRYFIVDSDDAYTKFRVTDLTTQGRTLSSITFGGAMQDTLAGDTEFGAESALTINTADCTDDIYVDFGLGAVMSATDAWDITLACTTVDDITGAEFDIHIAEDATALVDDANAYDAIDSEAAQFYGFTSDVTQELAFDANPWYQYNLNGGHLLWSQYGVYLVKTSDATFKMQITSYYDEAGTSGNYSFRYDELASE
;
A
#
# COMPACT_ATOMS: atom_id res chain seq x y z
N MET A 1 -42.79 28.77 5.75
CA MET A 1 -43.57 28.60 7.00
C MET A 1 -42.63 28.92 8.14
N LYS A 2 -42.84 30.07 8.80
CA LYS A 2 -42.09 30.49 9.99
C LYS A 2 -42.55 29.64 11.17
N ILE A 3 -41.66 29.30 12.09
CA ILE A 3 -41.82 29.55 13.54
C ILE A 3 -40.43 29.38 14.19
N SER A 4 -40.03 30.45 14.87
CA SER A 4 -38.99 30.54 15.88
C SER A 4 -39.70 30.72 17.22
N TYR A 5 -39.21 30.11 18.31
CA TYR A 5 -39.32 30.59 19.70
C TYR A 5 -38.20 29.89 20.51
N LEU A 6 -37.18 30.57 21.06
CA LEU A 6 -37.11 31.42 22.27
C LEU A 6 -37.27 30.67 23.62
N ALA A 7 -36.12 30.50 24.27
CA ALA A 7 -35.76 30.79 25.68
C ALA A 7 -36.67 30.36 26.85
N SER A 8 -36.06 29.72 27.87
CA SER A 8 -36.11 30.25 29.23
C SER A 8 -35.05 29.69 30.19
N LEU A 9 -34.51 30.64 30.93
CA LEU A 9 -33.60 30.62 32.07
C LEU A 9 -34.32 30.12 33.33
N SER A 10 -33.66 29.37 34.22
CA SER A 10 -33.97 29.39 35.65
C SER A 10 -32.81 28.84 36.49
N ALA A 11 -32.22 29.74 37.27
CA ALA A 11 -31.32 29.45 38.38
C ALA A 11 -32.13 29.40 39.68
N VAL A 12 -31.82 28.46 40.57
CA VAL A 12 -32.22 28.51 41.99
C VAL A 12 -31.03 28.02 42.84
N MET A 13 -30.44 28.95 43.59
CA MET A 13 -29.71 28.63 44.83
C MET A 13 -30.72 28.56 45.98
N LEU A 14 -30.48 27.69 46.95
CA LEU A 14 -30.71 27.95 48.39
C LEU A 14 -29.85 27.00 49.25
N LEU A 15 -29.20 27.59 50.24
CA LEU A 15 -28.32 27.02 51.26
C LEU A 15 -29.08 26.34 52.43
N THR A 16 -28.41 25.42 53.14
CA THR A 16 -28.18 25.36 54.62
C THR A 16 -27.49 24.02 54.94
N ALA A 17 -26.27 23.94 55.49
CA ALA A 17 -25.76 24.28 56.82
C ALA A 17 -25.88 23.14 57.88
N CYS A 18 -24.74 22.51 58.18
CA CYS A 18 -24.31 21.81 59.42
C CYS A 18 -22.76 21.84 59.36
N GLY A 19 -21.93 22.17 60.37
CA GLY A 19 -22.12 22.42 61.79
C GLY A 19 -21.07 21.67 62.64
N GLY A 20 -19.87 22.23 62.83
CA GLY A 20 -18.88 21.97 63.93
C GLY A 20 -18.01 20.68 63.85
N SER A 21 -16.74 20.59 64.32
CA SER A 21 -15.87 21.46 65.15
C SER A 21 -14.41 20.94 65.24
N SER A 22 -13.44 21.86 65.40
CA SER A 22 -12.04 21.78 65.96
C SER A 22 -11.00 20.82 65.33
N SER A 23 -9.74 21.18 65.05
CA SER A 23 -8.79 22.01 65.82
C SER A 23 -7.46 22.23 65.06
N SER A 24 -6.81 23.36 65.38
CA SER A 24 -5.36 23.65 65.36
C SER A 24 -4.64 23.98 64.05
N SER A 25 -3.90 25.08 64.15
CA SER A 25 -3.10 25.85 63.20
C SER A 25 -1.81 25.16 62.74
N ASP A 26 -1.48 25.30 61.46
CA ASP A 26 -0.19 25.86 61.00
C ASP A 26 -0.32 26.30 59.53
N SER A 27 -0.06 27.58 59.27
CA SER A 27 -0.04 28.15 57.93
C SER A 27 1.33 27.94 57.31
N VAL A 28 1.45 27.00 56.37
CA VAL A 28 2.59 26.92 55.45
C VAL A 28 2.09 27.39 54.09
N GLU A 29 2.63 28.51 53.65
CA GLU A 29 2.42 29.07 52.31
C GLU A 29 3.07 28.13 51.28
N PRO A 30 2.35 27.57 50.30
CA PRO A 30 2.99 26.75 49.27
C PRO A 30 3.76 27.64 48.30
N SER A 31 5.05 27.35 48.15
CA SER A 31 5.94 27.82 47.08
C SER A 31 5.31 27.51 45.71
N PRO A 32 5.50 28.35 44.66
CA PRO A 32 4.87 28.12 43.37
C PRO A 32 5.39 26.82 42.76
N THR A 33 4.48 25.88 42.49
CA THR A 33 4.75 24.67 41.72
C THR A 33 5.14 25.08 40.31
N GLU A 34 6.33 24.70 39.86
CA GLU A 34 6.69 24.77 38.45
C GLU A 34 5.68 23.95 37.63
N PRO A 35 5.28 24.41 36.44
CA PRO A 35 4.41 23.62 35.58
C PRO A 35 5.18 22.36 35.16
N THR A 36 4.80 21.22 35.70
CA THR A 36 5.22 19.91 35.19
C THR A 36 4.59 19.74 33.82
N THR A 37 5.38 19.86 32.75
CA THR A 37 5.04 19.31 31.44
C THR A 37 4.69 17.84 31.64
N PRO A 38 3.55 17.35 31.15
CA PRO A 38 3.25 15.93 31.20
C PRO A 38 4.34 15.18 30.43
N VAL A 39 5.02 14.26 31.11
CA VAL A 39 5.92 13.30 30.47
C VAL A 39 5.01 12.34 29.70
N VAL A 40 5.12 12.33 28.36
CA VAL A 40 4.48 11.31 27.53
C VAL A 40 5.21 10.00 27.83
N GLU A 41 4.46 8.95 28.18
CA GLU A 41 5.02 7.63 28.44
C GLU A 41 5.22 6.92 27.10
N GLU A 42 6.47 6.85 26.64
CA GLU A 42 6.83 6.14 25.41
C GLU A 42 6.81 4.62 25.58
N GLY A 43 6.60 3.90 24.48
CA GLY A 43 6.69 2.44 24.41
C GLY A 43 5.41 1.71 24.81
N ALA A 44 4.30 2.42 24.97
CA ALA A 44 3.00 1.83 25.24
C ALA A 44 2.55 0.91 24.08
N ILE A 45 2.11 -0.31 24.42
CA ILE A 45 1.64 -1.28 23.44
C ILE A 45 0.15 -1.07 23.18
N VAL A 46 -0.22 -0.99 21.91
CA VAL A 46 -1.60 -1.00 21.42
C VAL A 46 -1.93 -2.34 20.76
N GLY A 47 -3.23 -2.67 20.73
CA GLY A 47 -3.75 -3.94 20.23
C GLY A 47 -4.08 -4.94 21.36
N PRO A 48 -4.29 -6.22 21.04
CA PRO A 48 -4.19 -6.80 19.71
C PRO A 48 -5.30 -6.34 18.74
N PHE A 49 -4.93 -6.08 17.48
CA PHE A 49 -5.85 -5.81 16.38
C PHE A 49 -5.97 -7.04 15.49
N SER A 50 -7.20 -7.57 15.34
CA SER A 50 -7.46 -8.75 14.53
C SER A 50 -7.52 -8.40 13.04
N THR A 51 -6.74 -9.12 12.25
CA THR A 51 -6.69 -9.05 10.78
C THR A 51 -7.43 -10.22 10.12
N GLY A 52 -8.38 -10.82 10.87
CA GLY A 52 -9.17 -11.95 10.40
C GLY A 52 -8.38 -13.25 10.29
N THR A 53 -8.86 -14.15 9.42
CA THR A 53 -8.28 -15.49 9.21
C THR A 53 -7.66 -15.60 7.83
N THR A 54 -6.93 -16.69 7.54
CA THR A 54 -6.43 -16.92 6.17
C THR A 54 -7.56 -17.06 5.15
N SER A 55 -8.72 -17.58 5.53
CA SER A 55 -9.89 -17.72 4.62
C SER A 55 -10.75 -16.47 4.52
N GLU A 56 -10.65 -15.57 5.48
CA GLU A 56 -11.42 -14.33 5.56
C GLU A 56 -10.52 -13.25 6.19
N PRO A 57 -9.53 -12.76 5.43
CA PRO A 57 -8.60 -11.74 5.92
C PRO A 57 -9.31 -10.39 5.97
N ALA A 58 -9.00 -9.59 6.99
CA ALA A 58 -9.49 -8.23 7.15
C ALA A 58 -8.30 -7.28 7.31
N ARG A 59 -8.42 -6.07 6.74
CA ARG A 59 -7.42 -5.02 6.88
C ARG A 59 -7.80 -4.11 8.05
N VAL A 60 -6.86 -3.85 8.95
CA VAL A 60 -7.01 -2.88 10.04
C VAL A 60 -6.19 -1.65 9.68
N TYR A 61 -6.83 -0.49 9.56
CA TYR A 61 -6.19 0.79 9.29
C TYR A 61 -5.93 1.52 10.60
N PHE A 62 -4.78 2.18 10.72
CA PHE A 62 -4.38 2.88 11.93
C PHE A 62 -3.83 4.27 11.57
N ASP A 63 -4.33 5.26 12.28
CA ASP A 63 -3.88 6.65 12.25
C ASP A 63 -2.90 6.83 13.42
N LEU A 64 -1.63 7.08 13.10
CA LEU A 64 -0.53 7.24 14.06
C LEU A 64 -0.58 8.61 14.75
N ASP A 65 -1.13 9.63 14.08
CA ASP A 65 -1.28 10.98 14.65
C ASP A 65 -2.30 10.99 15.79
N THR A 66 -3.44 10.32 15.60
CA THR A 66 -4.50 10.24 16.62
C THR A 66 -4.39 9.01 17.52
N GLY A 67 -3.60 8.02 17.09
CA GLY A 67 -3.40 6.78 17.81
C GLY A 67 -4.61 5.86 17.81
N ALA A 68 -5.40 5.88 16.74
CA ALA A 68 -6.67 5.18 16.65
C ALA A 68 -6.76 4.27 15.42
N ALA A 69 -7.38 3.10 15.60
CA ALA A 69 -7.80 2.28 14.48
C ALA A 69 -9.03 2.89 13.79
N LEU A 70 -9.03 2.87 12.46
CA LEU A 70 -10.11 3.37 11.62
C LEU A 70 -10.90 2.21 11.01
N GLU A 71 -12.22 2.31 11.04
CA GLU A 71 -13.13 1.37 10.39
C GLU A 71 -13.37 1.85 8.95
N LEU A 72 -12.65 1.26 8.00
CA LEU A 72 -12.72 1.58 6.58
C LEU A 72 -12.83 0.30 5.75
N THR A 73 -13.54 0.34 4.63
CA THR A 73 -13.37 -0.68 3.59
C THR A 73 -12.08 -0.46 2.81
N VAL A 74 -11.71 -1.40 1.93
CA VAL A 74 -10.52 -1.23 1.05
C VAL A 74 -10.73 -0.06 0.09
N GLU A 75 -11.93 0.08 -0.45
CA GLU A 75 -12.30 1.15 -1.37
C GLU A 75 -12.33 2.51 -0.67
N GLU A 76 -12.87 2.56 0.56
CA GLU A 76 -12.86 3.79 1.35
C GLU A 76 -11.45 4.21 1.75
N ALA A 77 -10.57 3.24 2.06
CA ALA A 77 -9.21 3.54 2.46
C ALA A 77 -8.34 4.10 1.32
N ALA A 78 -8.56 3.66 0.08
CA ALA A 78 -7.83 4.17 -1.09
C ALA A 78 -8.01 5.69 -1.29
N GLU A 79 -9.18 6.22 -0.91
CA GLU A 79 -9.54 7.64 -1.03
C GLU A 79 -9.39 8.41 0.30
N ASN A 80 -8.80 7.79 1.33
CA ASN A 80 -8.73 8.34 2.67
C ASN A 80 -7.29 8.66 3.06
N SER A 81 -7.02 9.92 3.38
CA SER A 81 -5.69 10.38 3.80
C SER A 81 -5.42 10.29 5.31
N LEU A 82 -6.37 9.84 6.13
CA LEU A 82 -6.26 9.87 7.59
C LEU A 82 -5.52 8.67 8.19
N TRP A 83 -5.57 7.49 7.56
CA TRP A 83 -4.79 6.36 8.04
C TRP A 83 -3.35 6.48 7.56
N ASP A 84 -2.40 5.94 8.30
CA ASP A 84 -0.99 5.97 7.92
C ASP A 84 -0.47 4.57 7.58
N ILE A 85 -0.87 3.61 8.41
CA ILE A 85 -0.40 2.24 8.34
C ILE A 85 -1.57 1.27 8.50
N ALA A 86 -1.51 0.15 7.79
CA ALA A 86 -2.52 -0.88 7.90
C ALA A 86 -1.94 -2.29 7.96
N PHE A 87 -2.68 -3.21 8.56
CA PHE A 87 -2.26 -4.59 8.78
C PHE A 87 -3.25 -5.57 8.18
N GLN A 88 -2.78 -6.56 7.44
CA GLN A 88 -3.60 -7.67 6.94
C GLN A 88 -2.78 -8.97 6.93
N ARG A 89 -3.12 -9.91 7.82
CA ARG A 89 -2.38 -11.15 8.01
C ARG A 89 -0.89 -10.88 8.23
N THR A 90 0.03 -11.22 7.35
CA THR A 90 1.46 -10.92 7.59
C THR A 90 1.93 -9.62 6.95
N LYS A 91 1.05 -8.98 6.17
CA LYS A 91 1.34 -7.81 5.36
C LYS A 91 1.07 -6.53 6.13
N VAL A 92 1.93 -5.56 5.89
CA VAL A 92 1.86 -4.19 6.41
C VAL A 92 1.79 -3.28 5.20
N TYR A 93 0.82 -2.36 5.21
CA TYR A 93 0.56 -1.43 4.13
C TYR A 93 0.77 -0.01 4.63
N LEU A 94 1.26 0.86 3.77
CA LEU A 94 1.42 2.29 3.99
C LEU A 94 0.41 3.06 3.15
N ASN A 95 -0.07 4.19 3.64
CA ASN A 95 -0.96 5.03 2.86
C ASN A 95 -0.22 5.67 1.68
N THR A 96 -0.79 5.49 0.49
CA THR A 96 -0.26 6.01 -0.79
C THR A 96 -1.08 7.20 -1.31
N HIS A 97 -2.11 7.63 -0.58
CA HIS A 97 -2.92 8.78 -0.96
C HIS A 97 -2.05 10.03 -1.10
N SER A 98 -2.26 10.81 -2.17
CA SER A 98 -1.40 11.96 -2.52
C SER A 98 -1.24 13.02 -1.40
N ASP A 99 -2.30 13.23 -0.61
CA ASP A 99 -2.28 14.14 0.55
C ASP A 99 -1.67 13.54 1.83
N ASN A 100 -1.38 12.22 1.86
CA ASN A 100 -0.69 11.57 2.97
C ASN A 100 0.16 10.39 2.45
N SER A 101 1.23 10.72 1.74
CA SER A 101 2.20 9.70 1.31
C SER A 101 3.07 9.30 2.51
N VAL A 102 2.99 8.03 2.87
CA VAL A 102 3.70 7.46 4.01
C VAL A 102 4.89 6.64 3.54
N GLY A 103 6.04 6.86 4.16
CA GLY A 103 7.27 6.10 3.90
C GLY A 103 7.78 5.38 5.13
N ALA A 104 8.44 4.24 4.95
CA ALA A 104 9.07 3.49 6.03
C ALA A 104 10.59 3.38 5.82
N PHE A 105 11.32 3.36 6.94
CA PHE A 105 12.75 3.09 7.00
C PHE A 105 13.04 2.11 8.15
N PHE A 106 13.92 1.13 7.92
CA PHE A 106 14.32 0.16 8.94
C PHE A 106 15.65 0.59 9.59
N THR A 107 15.68 0.71 10.93
CA THR A 107 16.80 1.31 11.69
C THR A 107 17.95 0.36 12.03
N ASP A 108 17.93 -0.87 11.53
CA ASP A 108 18.86 -1.96 11.88
C ASP A 108 18.89 -2.34 13.38
N VAL A 109 17.97 -1.81 14.20
CA VAL A 109 17.74 -2.27 15.58
C VAL A 109 17.43 -3.76 15.55
N ASN A 110 18.08 -4.50 16.46
CA ASN A 110 18.04 -5.96 16.55
C ASN A 110 18.65 -6.71 15.34
N SER A 111 19.53 -6.06 14.57
CA SER A 111 20.26 -6.72 13.47
C SER A 111 21.13 -7.91 13.94
N ASP A 112 21.50 -7.98 15.22
CA ASP A 112 22.20 -9.10 15.85
C ASP A 112 21.32 -10.36 16.02
N PHE A 113 20.03 -10.28 15.71
CA PHE A 113 19.15 -11.45 15.56
C PHE A 113 19.49 -12.25 14.31
N TYR A 114 20.34 -11.72 13.43
CA TYR A 114 20.84 -12.38 12.24
C TYR A 114 22.38 -12.52 12.32
N ASP A 115 22.90 -13.65 11.85
CA ASP A 115 24.35 -13.85 11.78
C ASP A 115 24.97 -13.17 10.54
N GLU A 116 26.30 -13.26 10.40
CA GLU A 116 27.04 -12.67 9.28
C GLU A 116 26.59 -13.19 7.90
N THR A 117 25.82 -14.28 7.84
CA THR A 117 25.27 -14.87 6.61
C THR A 117 23.81 -14.47 6.34
N GLY A 118 23.21 -13.68 7.24
CA GLY A 118 21.79 -13.32 7.22
C GLY A 118 20.88 -14.44 7.73
N ALA A 119 21.42 -15.47 8.38
CA ALA A 119 20.61 -16.53 8.96
C ALA A 119 20.12 -16.13 10.35
N ALA A 120 18.85 -16.42 10.65
CA ALA A 120 18.26 -16.11 11.94
C ALA A 120 18.96 -16.87 13.08
N VAL A 121 19.39 -16.11 14.10
CA VAL A 121 19.91 -16.61 15.37
C VAL A 121 18.72 -17.01 16.22
N VAL A 122 18.33 -18.28 16.13
CA VAL A 122 17.12 -18.84 16.77
C VAL A 122 16.99 -18.44 18.25
N ASP A 123 18.09 -18.51 19.02
CA ASP A 123 18.06 -18.19 20.44
C ASP A 123 17.74 -16.71 20.72
N SER A 124 18.12 -15.77 19.84
CA SER A 124 17.77 -14.35 19.99
C SER A 124 16.26 -14.17 19.91
N PHE A 125 15.63 -14.71 18.85
CA PHE A 125 14.17 -14.63 18.66
C PHE A 125 13.36 -15.37 19.73
N LEU A 126 13.82 -16.52 20.20
CA LEU A 126 13.06 -17.33 21.17
C LEU A 126 13.12 -16.78 22.60
N ASN A 127 14.12 -15.97 22.91
CA ASN A 127 14.29 -15.37 24.24
C ASN A 127 13.89 -13.90 24.30
N ALA A 128 13.66 -13.24 23.16
CA ALA A 128 13.20 -11.87 23.09
C ALA A 128 11.70 -11.73 23.36
N ASP A 129 11.34 -10.69 24.10
CA ASP A 129 9.97 -10.26 24.34
C ASP A 129 9.85 -8.73 24.28
N ALA A 130 8.62 -8.21 24.31
CA ALA A 130 8.38 -6.78 24.19
C ALA A 130 9.05 -5.95 25.31
N ASP A 131 9.26 -6.54 26.49
CA ASP A 131 9.91 -5.88 27.61
C ASP A 131 11.43 -5.92 27.45
N SER A 132 12.02 -7.03 27.01
CA SER A 132 13.46 -7.14 26.78
C SER A 132 13.95 -6.20 25.68
N GLU A 133 13.14 -5.98 24.64
CA GLU A 133 13.49 -5.13 23.49
C GLU A 133 12.99 -3.67 23.64
N LEU A 134 12.52 -3.27 24.82
CA LEU A 134 12.03 -1.91 25.08
C LEU A 134 13.16 -0.88 25.09
N ASP A 135 14.30 -1.21 25.72
CA ASP A 135 15.42 -0.26 25.84
C ASP A 135 15.99 0.11 24.46
N ASP A 136 16.09 -0.87 23.55
CA ASP A 136 16.54 -0.64 22.17
C ASP A 136 15.55 0.22 21.36
N TYR A 137 14.25 0.04 21.59
CA TYR A 137 13.21 0.91 21.03
C TYR A 137 13.29 2.35 21.57
N LEU A 138 13.51 2.52 22.88
CA LEU A 138 13.62 3.83 23.51
C LEU A 138 14.91 4.57 23.11
N ALA A 139 15.94 3.85 22.69
CA ALA A 139 17.18 4.44 22.21
C ALA A 139 17.02 5.21 20.89
N ILE A 140 15.99 4.89 20.08
CA ILE A 140 15.70 5.58 18.82
C ILE A 140 15.09 6.95 19.09
N SER A 141 15.68 7.96 18.45
CA SER A 141 15.40 9.38 18.65
C SER A 141 15.39 10.14 17.32
N ALA A 142 15.12 11.45 17.38
CA ALA A 142 15.13 12.31 16.20
C ALA A 142 16.48 12.36 15.47
N THR A 143 17.61 12.03 16.13
CA THR A 143 18.92 11.99 15.47
C THR A 143 19.12 10.77 14.58
N ASP A 144 18.26 9.77 14.71
CA ASP A 144 18.30 8.52 13.93
C ASP A 144 17.44 8.59 12.66
N ILE A 145 16.73 9.70 12.45
CA ILE A 145 15.95 9.95 11.23
C ILE A 145 16.93 10.12 10.04
N PRO A 146 16.83 9.28 9.00
CA PRO A 146 17.71 9.36 7.84
C PRO A 146 17.31 10.52 6.91
N GLU A 147 18.06 10.69 5.82
CA GLU A 147 17.63 11.59 4.74
C GLU A 147 16.32 11.10 4.11
N GLU A 148 15.51 12.04 3.60
CA GLU A 148 14.19 11.77 3.03
C GLU A 148 14.19 10.63 1.99
N ALA A 149 15.22 10.56 1.16
CA ALA A 149 15.35 9.55 0.12
C ALA A 149 15.55 8.11 0.63
N SER A 150 15.79 7.93 1.93
CA SER A 150 15.88 6.62 2.57
C SER A 150 14.52 6.03 2.94
N PHE A 151 13.46 6.83 2.99
CA PHE A 151 12.11 6.34 3.23
C PHE A 151 11.53 5.74 1.95
N VAL A 152 10.98 4.53 2.08
CA VAL A 152 10.36 3.79 0.97
C VAL A 152 8.88 3.65 1.28
N GLY A 153 8.02 4.13 0.38
CA GLY A 153 6.58 3.93 0.45
C GLY A 153 6.16 2.63 -0.23
N ASP A 154 4.90 2.25 -0.02
CA ASP A 154 4.28 1.23 -0.87
C ASP A 154 4.14 1.77 -2.29
N SER A 155 4.31 0.89 -3.26
CA SER A 155 4.14 1.20 -4.67
C SER A 155 3.37 0.11 -5.39
N GLU A 156 2.88 0.46 -6.57
CA GLU A 156 2.17 -0.43 -7.45
C GLU A 156 2.94 -0.50 -8.77
N GLU A 157 3.11 -1.71 -9.29
CA GLU A 157 3.69 -1.94 -10.61
C GLU A 157 2.64 -2.57 -11.52
N SER A 158 2.28 -1.85 -12.58
CA SER A 158 1.44 -2.39 -13.65
C SER A 158 2.21 -3.43 -14.46
N VAL A 159 1.60 -4.57 -14.75
CA VAL A 159 2.20 -5.64 -15.54
C VAL A 159 2.55 -5.16 -16.95
N ILE A 160 1.67 -4.39 -17.59
CA ILE A 160 1.92 -3.73 -18.89
C ILE A 160 2.37 -2.28 -18.66
N GLY A 161 1.52 -1.45 -18.05
CA GLY A 161 1.97 -0.15 -17.58
C GLY A 161 2.39 0.79 -18.71
N ASP A 162 3.46 1.55 -18.43
CA ASP A 162 4.19 2.41 -19.36
C ASP A 162 5.23 1.65 -20.21
N LYS A 163 5.35 0.32 -20.07
CA LYS A 163 6.46 -0.46 -20.66
C LYS A 163 6.43 -0.51 -22.19
N PHE A 164 5.33 -0.12 -22.83
CA PHE A 164 5.14 -0.23 -24.28
C PHE A 164 5.80 0.89 -25.12
N TYR A 165 6.45 1.87 -24.48
CA TYR A 165 7.12 2.96 -25.16
C TYR A 165 8.48 3.28 -24.55
N ASP A 166 9.31 3.98 -25.31
CA ASP A 166 10.56 4.57 -24.86
C ASP A 166 10.44 6.09 -24.86
N TYR A 167 11.00 6.73 -23.83
CA TYR A 167 11.06 8.19 -23.70
C TYR A 167 12.49 8.69 -23.62
N ASP A 168 12.89 9.50 -24.60
CA ASP A 168 14.20 10.15 -24.57
C ASP A 168 14.12 11.41 -23.69
N MET A 169 14.71 11.34 -22.50
CA MET A 169 14.76 12.45 -21.53
C MET A 169 15.52 13.70 -22.03
N THR A 170 16.33 13.58 -23.09
CA THR A 170 17.10 14.68 -23.69
C THR A 170 16.31 15.39 -24.77
N THR A 171 15.63 14.64 -25.64
CA THR A 171 14.86 15.21 -26.77
C THR A 171 13.37 15.33 -26.48
N HIS A 172 12.90 14.74 -25.37
CA HIS A 172 11.49 14.60 -25.00
C HIS A 172 10.64 13.94 -26.10
N VAL A 173 11.24 13.00 -26.83
CA VAL A 173 10.56 12.24 -27.89
C VAL A 173 10.08 10.92 -27.29
N VAL A 174 8.84 10.56 -27.60
CA VAL A 174 8.25 9.26 -27.28
C VAL A 174 8.21 8.41 -28.55
N THR A 175 8.63 7.16 -28.46
CA THR A 175 8.55 6.17 -29.55
C THR A 175 7.98 4.87 -29.03
N ALA A 176 7.26 4.14 -29.88
CA ALA A 176 6.82 2.78 -29.53
C ALA A 176 8.04 1.88 -29.26
N ASN A 177 7.96 1.07 -28.21
CA ASN A 177 8.92 0.01 -27.95
C ASN A 177 8.41 -1.26 -28.66
N ASP A 178 8.69 -1.36 -29.95
CA ASP A 178 8.14 -2.39 -30.81
C ASP A 178 8.84 -3.75 -30.70
N ASP A 179 9.88 -3.83 -29.86
CA ASP A 179 10.60 -5.05 -29.51
C ASP A 179 10.03 -5.72 -28.25
N ARG A 180 9.23 -5.02 -27.45
CA ARG A 180 8.61 -5.56 -26.24
C ARG A 180 7.22 -6.13 -26.52
N TYR A 181 7.05 -7.42 -26.21
CA TYR A 181 5.78 -8.11 -26.33
C TYR A 181 5.13 -8.28 -24.95
N PHE A 182 3.81 -8.35 -24.96
CA PHE A 182 2.97 -8.70 -23.83
C PHE A 182 2.08 -9.86 -24.23
N ILE A 183 1.73 -10.71 -23.28
CA ILE A 183 0.77 -11.80 -23.50
C ILE A 183 -0.31 -11.65 -22.45
N VAL A 184 -1.56 -11.46 -22.88
CA VAL A 184 -2.75 -11.38 -22.03
C VAL A 184 -3.50 -12.70 -22.13
N ASP A 185 -3.82 -13.29 -20.98
CA ASP A 185 -4.77 -14.38 -20.80
C ASP A 185 -6.12 -13.77 -20.39
N SER A 186 -7.07 -13.79 -21.30
CA SER A 186 -8.40 -13.19 -21.16
C SER A 186 -9.42 -13.96 -22.01
N ASP A 187 -10.66 -14.09 -21.53
CA ASP A 187 -11.77 -14.69 -22.29
C ASP A 187 -11.48 -16.04 -22.97
N ASP A 188 -10.77 -16.94 -22.28
CA ASP A 188 -10.35 -18.27 -22.79
C ASP A 188 -9.40 -18.20 -24.00
N ALA A 189 -8.73 -17.07 -24.24
CA ALA A 189 -7.76 -16.86 -25.30
C ALA A 189 -6.48 -16.22 -24.77
N TYR A 190 -5.36 -16.51 -25.45
CA TYR A 190 -4.12 -15.76 -25.24
C TYR A 190 -3.94 -14.77 -26.38
N THR A 191 -3.72 -13.50 -26.05
CA THR A 191 -3.31 -12.50 -27.02
C THR A 191 -1.89 -12.06 -26.77
N LYS A 192 -0.99 -12.38 -27.71
CA LYS A 192 0.34 -11.80 -27.77
C LYS A 192 0.28 -10.50 -28.57
N PHE A 193 0.68 -9.39 -27.97
CA PHE A 193 0.68 -8.11 -28.65
C PHE A 193 1.91 -7.26 -28.33
N ARG A 194 2.11 -6.22 -29.14
CA ARG A 194 3.08 -5.15 -28.91
C ARG A 194 2.57 -3.85 -29.50
N VAL A 195 3.13 -2.72 -29.10
CA VAL A 195 2.86 -1.42 -29.71
C VAL A 195 3.89 -1.18 -30.81
N THR A 196 3.41 -0.98 -32.03
CA THR A 196 4.24 -0.87 -33.24
C THR A 196 4.43 0.56 -33.73
N ASP A 197 3.49 1.44 -33.37
CA ASP A 197 3.56 2.86 -33.67
C ASP A 197 2.71 3.65 -32.68
N LEU A 198 3.09 4.89 -32.41
CA LEU A 198 2.32 5.83 -31.60
C LEU A 198 2.56 7.27 -32.06
N THR A 199 1.58 8.13 -31.79
CA THR A 199 1.71 9.56 -31.99
C THR A 199 1.21 10.30 -30.76
N THR A 200 1.79 11.46 -30.50
CA THR A 200 1.48 12.27 -29.33
C THR A 200 0.90 13.61 -29.75
N GLN A 201 0.02 14.15 -28.91
CA GLN A 201 -0.39 15.55 -28.96
C GLN A 201 -0.17 16.17 -27.58
N GLY A 202 0.79 17.09 -27.47
CA GLY A 202 1.20 17.59 -26.17
C GLY A 202 1.73 16.47 -25.28
N ARG A 203 1.06 16.23 -24.15
CA ARG A 203 1.43 15.21 -23.16
C ARG A 203 0.50 13.99 -23.17
N THR A 204 -0.33 13.83 -24.21
CA THR A 204 -1.25 12.70 -24.35
C THR A 204 -0.95 11.91 -25.63
N LEU A 205 -1.38 10.65 -25.67
CA LEU A 205 -1.41 9.85 -26.90
C LEU A 205 -2.55 10.34 -27.80
N SER A 206 -2.24 10.62 -29.07
CA SER A 206 -3.23 10.94 -30.11
C SER A 206 -3.56 9.76 -31.02
N SER A 207 -2.66 8.79 -31.14
CA SER A 207 -2.94 7.51 -31.81
C SER A 207 -1.94 6.45 -31.36
N ILE A 208 -2.38 5.20 -31.37
CA ILE A 208 -1.57 4.03 -31.04
C ILE A 208 -1.89 2.91 -32.04
N THR A 209 -0.89 2.13 -32.44
CA THR A 209 -1.06 0.95 -33.31
C THR A 209 -0.51 -0.28 -32.63
N PHE A 210 -1.38 -1.24 -32.36
CA PHE A 210 -1.02 -2.56 -31.86
C PHE A 210 -0.72 -3.53 -33.01
N GLY A 211 0.25 -4.40 -32.82
CA GLY A 211 0.37 -5.66 -33.54
C GLY A 211 -0.02 -6.78 -32.61
N GLY A 212 -1.12 -7.48 -32.89
CA GLY A 212 -1.70 -8.53 -32.04
C GLY A 212 -1.85 -9.86 -32.76
N ALA A 213 -1.51 -10.96 -32.08
CA ALA A 213 -1.65 -12.34 -32.53
C ALA A 213 -2.33 -13.15 -31.42
N MET A 214 -3.46 -13.78 -31.76
CA MET A 214 -4.29 -14.53 -30.82
C MET A 214 -4.06 -16.04 -30.94
N GLN A 215 -4.17 -16.75 -29.83
CA GLN A 215 -4.31 -18.20 -29.72
C GLN A 215 -5.66 -18.49 -29.05
N ASP A 216 -6.68 -18.87 -29.83
CA ASP A 216 -8.01 -19.21 -29.32
C ASP A 216 -8.03 -20.68 -28.88
N THR A 217 -7.97 -20.90 -27.56
CA THR A 217 -7.91 -22.25 -27.00
C THR A 217 -9.22 -23.01 -27.18
N LEU A 218 -10.36 -22.31 -27.27
CA LEU A 218 -11.67 -22.90 -27.52
C LEU A 218 -11.82 -23.34 -28.98
N ALA A 219 -11.21 -22.62 -29.92
CA ALA A 219 -11.07 -23.03 -31.31
C ALA A 219 -10.06 -24.18 -31.50
N GLY A 220 -9.26 -24.46 -30.48
CA GLY A 220 -8.25 -25.53 -30.48
C GLY A 220 -6.91 -25.11 -31.07
N ASP A 221 -6.61 -23.81 -31.06
CA ASP A 221 -5.31 -23.29 -31.50
C ASP A 221 -4.19 -23.75 -30.55
N THR A 222 -3.07 -24.16 -31.13
CA THR A 222 -1.88 -24.62 -30.40
C THR A 222 -0.69 -23.69 -30.54
N GLU A 223 -0.83 -22.62 -31.32
CA GLU A 223 0.18 -21.59 -31.61
C GLU A 223 -0.53 -20.24 -31.79
N PHE A 224 0.19 -19.14 -31.58
CA PHE A 224 -0.33 -17.83 -31.92
C PHE A 224 -0.57 -17.71 -33.43
N GLY A 225 -1.68 -17.07 -33.80
CA GLY A 225 -2.02 -16.76 -35.18
C GLY A 225 -1.06 -15.74 -35.83
N ALA A 226 -1.41 -15.32 -37.04
CA ALA A 226 -0.69 -14.24 -37.70
C ALA A 226 -0.95 -12.90 -37.00
N GLU A 227 0.11 -12.10 -36.81
CA GLU A 227 -0.01 -10.74 -36.29
C GLU A 227 -0.90 -9.88 -37.20
N SER A 228 -1.84 -9.16 -36.59
CA SER A 228 -2.75 -8.22 -37.22
C SER A 228 -2.60 -6.84 -36.60
N ALA A 229 -2.71 -5.79 -37.42
CA ALA A 229 -2.55 -4.42 -36.96
C ALA A 229 -3.91 -3.83 -36.55
N LEU A 230 -3.96 -3.22 -35.36
CA LEU A 230 -5.10 -2.44 -34.87
C LEU A 230 -4.64 -1.02 -34.54
N THR A 231 -5.03 -0.05 -35.37
CA THR A 231 -4.75 1.37 -35.13
C THR A 231 -5.96 2.04 -34.50
N ILE A 232 -5.72 2.72 -33.39
CA ILE A 232 -6.73 3.45 -32.62
C ILE A 232 -6.38 4.93 -32.65
N ASN A 233 -7.39 5.77 -32.92
CA ASN A 233 -7.30 7.21 -32.68
C ASN A 233 -7.72 7.46 -31.24
N THR A 234 -6.81 7.97 -30.43
CA THR A 234 -7.03 8.27 -29.02
C THR A 234 -7.25 9.75 -28.77
N ALA A 235 -7.04 10.61 -29.78
CA ALA A 235 -7.26 12.04 -29.67
C ALA A 235 -8.72 12.37 -29.42
N ASP A 236 -8.97 13.39 -28.59
CA ASP A 236 -10.30 13.88 -28.26
C ASP A 236 -11.25 12.78 -27.72
N CYS A 237 -10.69 11.75 -27.08
CA CYS A 237 -11.47 10.72 -26.39
C CYS A 237 -12.41 11.36 -25.35
N THR A 238 -13.59 10.76 -25.15
CA THR A 238 -14.56 11.23 -24.15
C THR A 238 -14.67 10.32 -22.95
N ASP A 239 -14.26 9.06 -23.13
CA ASP A 239 -14.32 7.98 -22.17
C ASP A 239 -13.07 7.12 -22.40
N ASP A 240 -12.75 6.26 -21.44
CA ASP A 240 -11.67 5.28 -21.57
C ASP A 240 -11.89 4.36 -22.77
N ILE A 241 -10.80 3.88 -23.34
CA ILE A 241 -10.79 3.12 -24.59
C ILE A 241 -10.49 1.67 -24.26
N TYR A 242 -11.54 0.83 -24.34
CA TYR A 242 -11.47 -0.61 -24.10
C TYR A 242 -11.23 -1.34 -25.41
N VAL A 243 -10.26 -2.24 -25.47
CA VAL A 243 -9.84 -2.93 -26.69
C VAL A 243 -10.04 -4.43 -26.51
N ASP A 244 -10.72 -5.05 -27.47
CA ASP A 244 -10.83 -6.50 -27.64
C ASP A 244 -10.03 -6.88 -28.88
N PHE A 245 -8.98 -7.69 -28.68
CA PHE A 245 -8.10 -8.15 -29.74
C PHE A 245 -8.71 -9.29 -30.56
N GLY A 246 -9.63 -10.07 -29.99
CA GLY A 246 -10.35 -11.13 -30.70
C GLY A 246 -11.31 -10.58 -31.74
N LEU A 247 -11.96 -9.46 -31.44
CA LEU A 247 -12.78 -8.70 -32.36
C LEU A 247 -11.95 -7.71 -33.20
N GLY A 248 -10.75 -7.36 -32.75
CA GLY A 248 -9.89 -6.35 -33.38
C GLY A 248 -10.54 -4.98 -33.39
N ALA A 249 -11.16 -4.59 -32.28
CA ALA A 249 -11.99 -3.40 -32.18
C ALA A 249 -11.99 -2.76 -30.79
N VAL A 250 -12.43 -1.50 -30.74
CA VAL A 250 -12.75 -0.80 -29.49
C VAL A 250 -14.17 -1.18 -29.06
N MET A 251 -14.34 -1.50 -27.78
CA MET A 251 -15.60 -1.92 -27.17
C MET A 251 -16.10 -0.95 -26.11
N SER A 252 -17.26 -1.24 -25.52
CA SER A 252 -17.75 -0.50 -24.35
C SER A 252 -17.17 -1.07 -23.07
N ALA A 253 -17.13 -0.27 -22.00
CA ALA A 253 -16.68 -0.68 -20.67
C ALA A 253 -17.43 -1.91 -20.10
N THR A 254 -18.63 -2.20 -20.62
CA THR A 254 -19.48 -3.30 -20.15
C THR A 254 -19.40 -4.56 -21.02
N ASP A 255 -18.68 -4.49 -22.15
CA ASP A 255 -18.41 -5.66 -22.97
C ASP A 255 -17.18 -6.41 -22.42
N ALA A 256 -16.88 -7.58 -23.00
CA ALA A 256 -15.61 -8.25 -22.78
C ALA A 256 -14.51 -7.47 -23.54
N TRP A 257 -13.43 -7.13 -22.86
CA TRP A 257 -12.30 -6.38 -23.40
C TRP A 257 -11.02 -6.89 -22.74
N ASP A 258 -9.90 -6.81 -23.46
CA ASP A 258 -8.62 -7.33 -22.99
C ASP A 258 -7.78 -6.27 -22.27
N ILE A 259 -7.74 -5.07 -22.85
CA ILE A 259 -6.97 -3.94 -22.32
C ILE A 259 -7.77 -2.65 -22.35
N THR A 260 -7.37 -1.69 -21.51
CA THR A 260 -7.90 -0.33 -21.50
C THR A 260 -6.79 0.71 -21.55
N LEU A 261 -7.12 1.84 -22.17
CA LEU A 261 -6.35 3.08 -22.17
C LEU A 261 -7.20 4.16 -21.53
N ALA A 262 -6.74 4.71 -20.39
CA ALA A 262 -7.45 5.78 -19.71
C ALA A 262 -7.48 7.06 -20.55
N CYS A 263 -8.63 7.72 -20.63
CA CYS A 263 -8.76 8.99 -21.30
C CYS A 263 -8.44 10.15 -20.34
N THR A 264 -7.52 11.03 -20.72
CA THR A 264 -7.03 12.12 -19.88
C THR A 264 -7.03 13.46 -20.59
N THR A 265 -6.99 14.55 -19.82
CA THR A 265 -6.78 15.90 -20.36
C THR A 265 -5.64 16.57 -19.63
N VAL A 266 -4.56 16.87 -20.37
CA VAL A 266 -3.37 17.55 -19.84
C VAL A 266 -3.15 18.81 -20.67
N ASP A 267 -3.07 19.97 -20.01
CA ASP A 267 -2.86 21.27 -20.65
C ASP A 267 -3.86 21.57 -21.80
N ASP A 268 -5.15 21.35 -21.55
CA ASP A 268 -6.27 21.51 -22.51
C ASP A 268 -6.20 20.59 -23.76
N ILE A 269 -5.36 19.56 -23.74
CA ILE A 269 -5.27 18.54 -24.79
C ILE A 269 -5.79 17.22 -24.25
N THR A 270 -6.79 16.67 -24.91
CA THR A 270 -7.42 15.39 -24.54
C THR A 270 -6.91 14.25 -25.41
N GLY A 271 -6.49 13.17 -24.77
CA GLY A 271 -6.04 11.94 -25.42
C GLY A 271 -5.90 10.80 -24.42
N ALA A 272 -5.39 9.65 -24.87
CA ALA A 272 -5.12 8.54 -23.95
C ALA A 272 -3.86 8.80 -23.10
N GLU A 273 -3.84 8.24 -21.89
CA GLU A 273 -2.65 8.17 -21.04
C GLU A 273 -1.59 7.25 -21.62
N PHE A 274 -0.34 7.46 -21.20
CA PHE A 274 0.78 6.58 -21.55
C PHE A 274 0.83 5.37 -20.61
N ASP A 275 -0.32 4.73 -20.43
CA ASP A 275 -0.49 3.61 -19.53
C ASP A 275 -1.52 2.62 -20.10
N ILE A 276 -1.21 1.33 -20.04
CA ILE A 276 -2.09 0.24 -20.50
C ILE A 276 -2.40 -0.66 -19.32
N HIS A 277 -3.70 -0.84 -19.06
CA HIS A 277 -4.21 -1.77 -18.07
C HIS A 277 -4.90 -2.95 -18.74
N ILE A 278 -4.90 -4.11 -18.09
CA ILE A 278 -5.66 -5.31 -18.51
C ILE A 278 -7.00 -5.38 -17.78
N ALA A 279 -7.92 -6.22 -18.26
CA ALA A 279 -9.19 -6.49 -17.57
C ALA A 279 -8.99 -7.08 -16.17
N GLU A 280 -9.93 -6.82 -15.26
CA GLU A 280 -9.85 -7.24 -13.85
C GLU A 280 -9.79 -8.77 -13.70
N ASP A 281 -10.42 -9.50 -14.62
CA ASP A 281 -10.43 -10.96 -14.69
C ASP A 281 -9.34 -11.54 -15.60
N ALA A 282 -8.52 -10.69 -16.22
CA ALA A 282 -7.39 -11.10 -17.04
C ALA A 282 -6.09 -11.18 -16.23
N THR A 283 -5.11 -11.88 -16.80
CA THR A 283 -3.72 -11.84 -16.33
C THR A 283 -2.79 -11.62 -17.50
N ALA A 284 -1.58 -11.11 -17.25
CA ALA A 284 -0.61 -10.90 -18.31
C ALA A 284 0.81 -11.26 -17.89
N LEU A 285 1.69 -11.43 -18.88
CA LEU A 285 3.13 -11.48 -18.69
C LEU A 285 3.83 -10.59 -19.72
N VAL A 286 5.04 -10.12 -19.37
CA VAL A 286 5.94 -9.41 -20.27
C VAL A 286 6.87 -10.40 -20.95
N ASP A 287 6.93 -10.37 -22.28
CA ASP A 287 7.81 -11.19 -23.12
C ASP A 287 8.87 -10.31 -23.80
N ASP A 288 9.83 -9.82 -23.02
CA ASP A 288 10.93 -8.96 -23.53
C ASP A 288 11.80 -9.63 -24.60
N ALA A 289 11.79 -10.97 -24.68
CA ALA A 289 12.63 -11.72 -25.60
C ALA A 289 11.88 -12.23 -26.85
N ASN A 290 10.57 -11.94 -26.94
CA ASN A 290 9.69 -12.53 -27.95
C ASN A 290 9.84 -14.06 -28.01
N ALA A 291 9.89 -14.71 -26.84
CA ALA A 291 10.30 -16.11 -26.69
C ALA A 291 9.14 -17.11 -26.88
N TYR A 292 7.90 -16.65 -26.81
CA TYR A 292 6.73 -17.53 -26.87
C TYR A 292 6.07 -17.54 -28.26
N ASP A 293 6.17 -18.66 -28.98
CA ASP A 293 5.39 -18.92 -30.20
C ASP A 293 3.97 -19.45 -29.89
N ALA A 294 3.75 -19.89 -28.65
CA ALA A 294 2.49 -20.41 -28.13
C ALA A 294 2.49 -20.38 -26.60
N ILE A 295 1.29 -20.48 -26.00
CA ILE A 295 1.10 -20.79 -24.58
C ILE A 295 0.53 -22.20 -24.45
N ASP A 296 1.18 -23.03 -23.64
CA ASP A 296 0.61 -24.30 -23.19
C ASP A 296 -0.30 -24.04 -21.97
N SER A 297 -1.61 -24.10 -22.17
CA SER A 297 -2.59 -23.86 -21.11
C SER A 297 -2.41 -24.75 -19.89
N GLU A 298 -1.91 -25.99 -20.05
CA GLU A 298 -1.66 -26.88 -18.89
C GLU A 298 -0.47 -26.40 -18.04
N ALA A 299 0.43 -25.62 -18.64
CA ALA A 299 1.62 -25.07 -18.01
C ALA A 299 1.56 -23.56 -17.72
N ALA A 300 0.50 -22.85 -18.15
CA ALA A 300 0.37 -21.40 -18.04
C ALA A 300 0.57 -20.88 -16.59
N GLN A 301 0.11 -21.63 -15.59
CA GLN A 301 0.32 -21.32 -14.17
C GLN A 301 1.80 -21.20 -13.75
N PHE A 302 2.74 -21.70 -14.55
CA PHE A 302 4.18 -21.64 -14.31
C PHE A 302 4.89 -20.58 -15.14
N TYR A 303 4.18 -19.84 -15.99
CA TYR A 303 4.79 -18.86 -16.91
C TYR A 303 4.93 -17.47 -16.27
N GLY A 304 4.35 -17.26 -15.09
CA GLY A 304 4.44 -15.99 -14.37
C GLY A 304 3.43 -14.95 -14.83
N PHE A 305 2.25 -15.37 -15.29
CA PHE A 305 1.12 -14.47 -15.47
C PHE A 305 0.73 -13.81 -14.14
N THR A 306 0.55 -12.49 -14.14
CA THR A 306 0.15 -11.69 -12.98
C THR A 306 -1.08 -10.85 -13.29
N SER A 307 -1.77 -10.38 -12.24
CA SER A 307 -2.83 -9.38 -12.36
C SER A 307 -2.31 -8.07 -12.95
N ASP A 308 -3.23 -7.18 -13.31
CA ASP A 308 -2.94 -5.87 -13.90
C ASP A 308 -1.91 -5.08 -13.11
N VAL A 309 -2.11 -5.00 -11.80
CA VAL A 309 -1.20 -4.32 -10.89
C VAL A 309 -0.75 -5.31 -9.82
N THR A 310 0.54 -5.25 -9.49
CA THR A 310 1.12 -5.94 -8.34
C THR A 310 1.56 -4.91 -7.31
N GLN A 311 1.21 -5.14 -6.04
CA GLN A 311 1.65 -4.28 -4.95
C GLN A 311 3.05 -4.66 -4.48
N GLU A 312 3.91 -3.66 -4.38
CA GLU A 312 5.21 -3.71 -3.73
C GLU A 312 5.12 -3.01 -2.38
N LEU A 313 5.17 -3.79 -1.30
CA LEU A 313 5.02 -3.25 0.05
C LEU A 313 6.39 -2.92 0.65
N ALA A 314 6.54 -1.73 1.21
CA ALA A 314 7.81 -1.26 1.80
C ALA A 314 8.34 -2.23 2.87
N PHE A 315 7.42 -2.84 3.63
CA PHE A 315 7.76 -3.80 4.70
C PHE A 315 8.18 -5.18 4.18
N ASP A 316 7.97 -5.52 2.91
CA ASP A 316 8.44 -6.80 2.35
C ASP A 316 9.97 -6.82 2.16
N ALA A 317 10.62 -5.66 2.00
CA ALA A 317 12.07 -5.55 1.91
C ALA A 317 12.77 -5.87 3.24
N ASN A 318 12.14 -5.51 4.36
CA ASN A 318 12.61 -5.81 5.72
C ASN A 318 11.44 -6.35 6.57
N PRO A 319 11.08 -7.65 6.41
CA PRO A 319 9.91 -8.22 7.07
C PRO A 319 10.01 -8.14 8.59
N TRP A 320 8.93 -7.75 9.26
CA TRP A 320 8.87 -7.61 10.72
C TRP A 320 9.00 -8.92 11.51
N TYR A 321 9.12 -10.06 10.82
CA TYR A 321 9.10 -11.37 11.43
C TYR A 321 10.08 -12.35 10.81
N GLN A 322 10.38 -13.39 11.57
CA GLN A 322 11.00 -14.61 11.10
C GLN A 322 10.02 -15.78 11.19
N TYR A 323 9.95 -16.59 10.13
CA TYR A 323 9.05 -17.75 10.07
C TYR A 323 9.75 -19.05 10.45
N ASN A 324 9.00 -19.92 11.14
CA ASN A 324 9.30 -21.33 11.34
C ASN A 324 10.64 -21.64 12.05
N LEU A 325 11.03 -20.84 13.05
CA LEU A 325 12.28 -21.00 13.79
C LEU A 325 12.41 -22.32 14.57
N ASN A 326 11.28 -22.91 14.98
CA ASN A 326 11.27 -24.16 15.76
C ASN A 326 10.52 -25.31 15.06
N GLY A 327 10.21 -25.19 13.77
CA GLY A 327 9.47 -26.21 13.01
C GLY A 327 7.94 -26.21 13.25
N GLY A 328 7.41 -25.27 14.06
CA GLY A 328 6.00 -25.18 14.40
C GLY A 328 5.15 -24.32 13.47
N HIS A 329 5.70 -23.80 12.37
CA HIS A 329 5.01 -22.87 11.46
C HIS A 329 4.44 -21.61 12.14
N LEU A 330 5.17 -21.06 13.12
CA LEU A 330 4.84 -19.80 13.79
C LEU A 330 5.67 -18.64 13.24
N LEU A 331 5.30 -17.42 13.61
CA LEU A 331 6.04 -16.19 13.34
C LEU A 331 6.63 -15.66 14.65
N TRP A 332 7.84 -15.14 14.59
CA TRP A 332 8.48 -14.43 15.69
C TRP A 332 8.75 -13.01 15.24
N SER A 333 8.30 -12.02 16.02
CA SER A 333 8.71 -10.65 15.76
C SER A 333 10.23 -10.56 15.83
N GLN A 334 10.83 -9.81 14.92
CA GLN A 334 12.24 -9.45 15.01
C GLN A 334 12.49 -8.29 15.98
N TYR A 335 11.42 -7.66 16.51
CA TYR A 335 11.46 -6.46 17.35
C TYR A 335 12.32 -5.33 16.77
N GLY A 336 12.51 -5.32 15.45
CA GLY A 336 13.20 -4.24 14.78
C GLY A 336 12.33 -2.99 14.75
N VAL A 337 12.97 -1.83 14.77
CA VAL A 337 12.29 -0.54 14.81
C VAL A 337 12.23 0.07 13.42
N TYR A 338 11.01 0.40 13.01
CA TYR A 338 10.71 1.10 11.76
C TYR A 338 10.49 2.57 12.07
N LEU A 339 11.06 3.45 11.27
CA LEU A 339 10.66 4.85 11.21
C LEU A 339 9.58 4.99 10.15
N VAL A 340 8.41 5.48 10.53
CA VAL A 340 7.27 5.73 9.65
C VAL A 340 7.13 7.23 9.49
N LYS A 341 7.41 7.75 8.30
CA LYS A 341 7.30 9.16 7.95
C LYS A 341 5.93 9.42 7.36
N THR A 342 5.16 10.30 8.00
CA THR A 342 3.92 10.87 7.45
C THR A 342 4.19 12.28 6.94
N SER A 343 3.18 12.91 6.35
CA SER A 343 3.25 14.31 5.93
C SER A 343 3.56 15.28 7.08
N ASP A 344 3.07 14.97 8.29
CA ASP A 344 3.15 15.86 9.46
C ASP A 344 4.27 15.48 10.45
N ALA A 345 4.60 14.19 10.56
CA ALA A 345 5.52 13.70 11.60
C ALA A 345 6.38 12.51 11.16
N THR A 346 7.27 12.07 12.04
CA THR A 346 7.99 10.79 11.92
C THR A 346 7.75 10.02 13.20
N PHE A 347 7.32 8.76 13.10
CA PHE A 347 7.09 7.88 14.23
C PHE A 347 8.14 6.78 14.25
N LYS A 348 8.62 6.39 15.43
CA LYS A 348 9.23 5.06 15.60
C LYS A 348 8.11 4.06 15.88
N MET A 349 8.20 2.87 15.30
CA MET A 349 7.22 1.80 15.48
C MET A 349 7.94 0.45 15.61
N GLN A 350 7.44 -0.39 16.51
CA GLN A 350 7.93 -1.76 16.66
C GLN A 350 6.75 -2.71 16.85
N ILE A 351 6.67 -3.74 16.00
CA ILE A 351 5.65 -4.79 16.10
C ILE A 351 6.07 -5.75 17.21
N THR A 352 5.23 -5.93 18.23
CA THR A 352 5.55 -6.70 19.44
C THR A 352 4.91 -8.08 19.46
N SER A 353 3.79 -8.28 18.75
CA SER A 353 3.15 -9.59 18.66
C SER A 353 2.28 -9.73 17.40
N TYR A 354 2.09 -10.98 16.98
CA TYR A 354 1.13 -11.41 15.94
C TYR A 354 0.03 -12.34 16.46
N TYR A 355 0.08 -12.63 17.75
CA TYR A 355 -0.80 -13.55 18.44
C TYR A 355 -1.54 -12.83 19.56
N ASP A 356 -2.81 -13.17 19.74
CA ASP A 356 -3.57 -12.79 20.93
C ASP A 356 -3.17 -13.64 22.15
N GLU A 357 -3.77 -13.38 23.31
CA GLU A 357 -3.53 -14.12 24.56
C GLU A 357 -3.83 -15.64 24.42
N ALA A 358 -4.73 -16.01 23.50
CA ALA A 358 -5.07 -17.40 23.23
C ALA A 358 -4.12 -18.09 22.23
N GLY A 359 -3.15 -17.37 21.66
CA GLY A 359 -2.25 -17.87 20.62
C GLY A 359 -2.87 -17.87 19.22
N THR A 360 -3.95 -17.12 18.99
CA THR A 360 -4.59 -16.99 17.69
C THR A 360 -3.76 -16.06 16.79
N SER A 361 -3.27 -16.58 15.67
CA SER A 361 -2.52 -15.80 14.68
C SER A 361 -3.38 -14.73 14.00
N GLY A 362 -2.77 -13.63 13.55
CA GLY A 362 -3.49 -12.55 12.85
C GLY A 362 -3.85 -11.39 13.76
N ASN A 363 -3.23 -11.30 14.94
CA ASN A 363 -3.57 -10.33 15.97
C ASN A 363 -2.35 -9.46 16.25
N TYR A 364 -2.28 -8.29 15.62
CA TYR A 364 -1.14 -7.38 15.74
C TYR A 364 -1.17 -6.63 17.06
N SER A 365 -0.07 -6.69 17.80
CA SER A 365 0.25 -5.72 18.85
C SER A 365 1.53 -5.00 18.47
N PHE A 366 1.59 -3.70 18.74
CA PHE A 366 2.76 -2.88 18.43
C PHE A 366 2.84 -1.69 19.38
N ARG A 367 4.00 -1.06 19.44
CA ARG A 367 4.22 0.25 20.08
C ARG A 367 4.67 1.25 19.02
N TYR A 368 4.31 2.51 19.24
CA TYR A 368 4.74 3.61 18.39
C TYR A 368 4.79 4.90 19.20
N ASP A 369 5.69 5.80 18.83
CA ASP A 369 5.85 7.12 19.45
C ASP A 369 6.33 8.12 18.40
N GLU A 370 5.83 9.35 18.48
CA GLU A 370 6.27 10.45 17.62
C GLU A 370 7.71 10.86 17.98
N LEU A 371 8.58 10.95 16.98
CA LEU A 371 9.91 11.52 17.12
C LEU A 371 9.81 13.03 16.93
N ALA A 372 9.74 13.76 18.05
CA ALA A 372 9.73 15.22 18.02
C ALA A 372 11.01 15.76 17.35
N SER A 373 10.85 16.64 16.35
CA SER A 373 11.97 17.40 15.81
C SER A 373 12.51 18.36 16.89
N GLU A 374 13.83 18.33 17.13
CA GLU A 374 14.50 19.26 18.07
C GLU A 374 14.48 20.73 17.61
#